data_AF-A0AAJ2JBZ6-F1
#
_entry.id   AF-A0AAJ2JBZ6-F1
#
_cell.length_a   1.000
_cell.length_b   1.000
_cell.length_c   1.000
_cell.angle_alpha   90.00
_cell.angle_beta   90.00
_cell.angle_gamma   90.00
#
_symmetry.space_group_name_H-M   'P 1'
#
loop_
_entity.id
_entity.type
_entity.pdbx_description
1 polymer ?
#
loop_
_entity_poly.entity_id
_entity_poly.type
_entity_poly.pdbx_seq_one_letter_code
_entity_poly.pdbx_strand_id
1 'polypeptide(L)' 'MADDDHFVEIRYSNDGGHNWQNWKRRSIGKTGQYEQRVRVHRLGRFRQRVFEIKVSSPRKSDLLTAVVTFEPTDD' A
#
# COMPACT_ATOMS: atom_id res chain seq x y z
N MET A 1 -3.09 -27.45 1.17
CA MET A 1 -3.13 -26.54 0.02
C MET A 1 -2.23 -25.38 0.38
N ALA A 2 -1.11 -25.20 -0.30
CA ALA A 2 -0.22 -24.07 0.01
C ALA A 2 -1.01 -22.78 -0.26
N ASP A 3 -1.00 -21.86 0.70
CA ASP A 3 -1.57 -20.53 0.53
C ASP A 3 -0.64 -19.77 -0.43
N ASP A 4 -0.80 -20.02 -1.72
CA ASP A 4 0.01 -19.47 -2.80
C ASP A 4 -0.31 -18.00 -3.10
N ASP A 5 -1.27 -17.42 -2.36
CA ASP A 5 -1.65 -16.02 -2.48
C ASP A 5 -0.65 -15.14 -1.73
N HIS A 6 -0.21 -14.09 -2.41
CA HIS A 6 0.76 -13.15 -1.87
C HIS A 6 0.03 -11.88 -1.47
N PHE A 7 0.58 -11.13 -0.52
CA PHE A 7 -0.11 -9.97 0.01
C PHE A 7 0.78 -8.74 0.10
N VAL A 8 0.18 -7.60 -0.21
CA VAL A 8 0.71 -6.28 0.15
C VAL A 8 -0.16 -5.70 1.25
N GLU A 9 0.48 -5.11 2.24
CA GLU A 9 -0.17 -4.38 3.30
C GLU A 9 0.33 -2.95 3.29
N ILE A 10 -0.60 -2.01 3.37
CA ILE A 10 -0.30 -0.59 3.43
C ILE A 10 -1.01 0.02 4.62
N ARG A 11 -0.27 0.84 5.37
CA ARG A 11 -0.83 1.77 6.35
C ARG A 11 -0.29 3.16 6.06
N TYR A 12 -0.88 4.14 6.71
CA TYR A 12 -0.42 5.52 6.61
C TYR A 12 -0.60 6.24 7.94
N SER A 13 0.31 7.18 8.15
CA SER A 13 0.21 8.22 9.19
C SER A 13 -0.22 9.52 8.53
N ASN A 14 -0.98 10.34 9.24
CA ASN A 14 -1.39 11.69 8.81
C ASN A 14 -0.65 12.82 9.53
N ASP A 15 0.29 12.46 10.40
CA ASP A 15 1.01 13.35 11.31
C ASP A 15 2.51 13.05 11.32
N GLY A 16 3.07 12.69 10.16
CA GLY A 16 4.52 12.53 10.01
C GLY A 16 5.12 11.26 10.66
N GLY A 17 4.30 10.25 10.97
CA GLY A 17 4.75 8.97 11.51
C GLY A 17 4.51 8.78 13.00
N HIS A 18 3.86 9.73 13.68
CA HIS A 18 3.58 9.63 15.11
C HIS A 18 2.39 8.70 15.40
N ASN A 19 1.30 8.82 14.64
CA ASN A 19 0.13 7.94 14.74
C ASN A 19 -0.11 7.20 13.44
N TRP A 20 -0.44 5.92 13.55
CA TRP A 20 -0.60 5.01 12.43
C TRP A 20 -2.02 4.48 12.34
N GLN A 21 -2.59 4.51 11.14
CA GLN A 21 -3.85 3.84 10.86
C GLN A 21 -3.67 2.33 10.74
N ASN A 22 -4.78 1.59 10.87
CA ASN A 22 -4.78 0.14 10.70
C ASN A 22 -4.26 -0.29 9.32
N TRP A 23 -3.56 -1.43 9.30
CA TRP A 23 -3.08 -2.06 8.08
C TRP A 23 -4.22 -2.44 7.14
N LYS A 24 -4.09 -2.05 5.88
CA LYS A 24 -4.99 -2.46 4.79
C LYS A 24 -4.27 -3.53 3.97
N ARG A 25 -4.67 -4.79 4.15
CA ARG A 25 -4.15 -5.93 3.40
C ARG A 25 -4.87 -6.09 2.06
N ARG A 26 -4.11 -6.39 1.01
CA ARG A 26 -4.60 -6.70 -0.34
C ARG A 26 -3.82 -7.87 -0.91
N SER A 27 -4.52 -8.79 -1.55
CA SER A 27 -3.88 -9.81 -2.38
C SER A 27 -3.16 -9.12 -3.55
N ILE A 28 -1.96 -9.59 -3.88
CA ILE A 28 -1.22 -9.25 -5.11
C ILE A 28 -1.28 -10.39 -6.13
N GLY A 29 -2.15 -11.38 -5.89
CA GLY A 29 -2.36 -12.54 -6.74
C GLY A 29 -1.63 -13.78 -6.26
N LYS A 30 -2.09 -14.92 -6.78
CA LYS A 30 -1.43 -16.22 -6.56
C LYS A 30 -0.19 -16.36 -7.44
N THR A 31 0.68 -17.30 -7.09
CA THR A 31 1.79 -17.72 -7.97
C THR A 31 1.29 -17.99 -9.40
N GLY A 32 1.91 -17.34 -10.40
CA GLY A 32 1.54 -17.44 -11.81
C GLY A 32 0.50 -16.41 -12.29
N GLN A 33 -0.07 -15.60 -11.38
CA GLN A 33 -0.88 -14.45 -11.73
C GLN A 33 0.00 -13.20 -11.79
N TYR A 34 -0.07 -12.47 -12.90
CA TYR A 34 0.73 -11.28 -13.16
C TYR A 34 -0.17 -10.08 -13.49
N GLU A 35 0.42 -8.89 -13.49
CA GLU A 35 -0.22 -7.64 -13.91
C GLU A 35 -1.46 -7.24 -13.08
N GLN A 36 -1.64 -7.84 -11.90
CA GLN A 36 -2.74 -7.46 -11.01
C GLN A 36 -2.54 -6.02 -10.49
N ARG A 37 -3.51 -5.14 -10.77
CA ARG A 37 -3.50 -3.78 -10.23
C ARG A 37 -4.15 -3.73 -8.86
N VAL A 38 -3.35 -3.58 -7.82
CA VAL A 38 -3.85 -3.34 -6.45
C VAL A 38 -4.18 -1.86 -6.24
N ARG A 39 -5.37 -1.58 -5.70
CA ARG A 39 -5.82 -0.23 -5.38
C ARG A 39 -6.30 -0.14 -3.93
N VAL A 40 -5.94 0.96 -3.28
CA VAL A 40 -6.41 1.30 -1.92
C VAL A 40 -7.09 2.66 -2.00
N HIS A 41 -8.42 2.64 -1.90
CA HIS A 41 -9.26 3.82 -2.01
C HIS A 41 -9.65 4.37 -0.63
N ARG A 42 -10.31 5.53 -0.62
CA ARG A 42 -10.86 6.19 0.58
C ARG A 42 -9.79 6.56 1.61
N LEU A 43 -8.70 7.16 1.14
CA LEU A 43 -7.58 7.60 1.98
C LEU A 43 -7.81 9.00 2.58
N GLY A 44 -8.79 9.77 2.09
CA GLY A 44 -9.14 11.10 2.60
C GLY A 44 -8.06 12.16 2.39
N ARG A 45 -8.28 13.35 2.98
CA ARG A 45 -7.36 14.51 2.97
C ARG A 45 -6.30 14.37 4.06
N PHE A 46 -5.14 14.97 3.83
CA PHE A 46 -4.06 15.06 4.81
C PHE A 46 -3.18 16.29 4.54
N ARG A 47 -2.35 16.66 5.53
CA ARG A 47 -1.28 17.66 5.36
C ARG A 47 0.11 17.01 5.31
N GLN A 48 0.38 16.04 6.21
CA GLN A 48 1.68 15.37 6.30
C GLN A 48 1.50 13.84 6.34
N ARG A 49 1.40 13.22 5.17
CA ARG A 49 1.21 11.76 5.09
C ARG A 49 2.51 11.02 4.88
N VAL A 50 2.68 9.96 5.65
CA VAL A 50 3.72 8.94 5.46
C VAL A 50 3.03 7.63 5.13
N PHE A 51 3.45 6.98 4.05
CA PHE A 51 3.00 5.64 3.68
C PHE A 51 4.01 4.61 4.16
N GLU A 52 3.51 3.53 4.73
CA GLU A 52 4.31 2.36 5.06
C GLU A 52 3.73 1.15 4.34
N ILE A 53 4.60 0.48 3.59
CA ILE A 53 4.26 -0.63 2.71
C ILE A 53 5.10 -1.82 3.14
N LYS A 54 4.44 -2.95 3.37
CA LYS A 54 5.11 -4.25 3.55
C LYS A 54 4.52 -5.26 2.58
N VAL A 55 5.37 -6.16 2.11
CA VAL A 55 4.97 -7.25 1.22
C VAL A 55 5.26 -8.57 1.92
N SER A 56 4.28 -9.46 1.93
CA SER A 56 4.39 -10.82 2.41
C SER A 56 4.31 -11.76 1.21
N SER A 57 5.48 -12.28 0.82
CA SER A 57 5.64 -13.27 -0.26
C SER A 57 6.92 -14.08 0.00
N PRO A 58 6.96 -15.39 -0.33
CA PRO A 58 8.18 -16.19 -0.29
C PRO A 58 9.17 -15.83 -1.41
N ARG A 59 8.83 -14.88 -2.30
CA ARG A 59 9.70 -14.40 -3.39
C ARG A 59 10.14 -12.97 -3.11
N LYS A 60 11.32 -12.62 -3.65
CA LYS A 60 11.86 -11.26 -3.57
C LYS A 60 10.85 -10.26 -4.13
N SER A 61 10.59 -9.21 -3.36
CA SER A 61 9.69 -8.13 -3.72
C SER A 61 10.47 -6.83 -3.69
N ASP A 62 10.68 -6.21 -4.85
CA ASP A 62 11.40 -4.95 -4.99
C ASP A 62 10.41 -3.80 -5.26
N LEU A 63 10.55 -2.70 -4.52
CA LEU A 63 9.83 -1.45 -4.82
C LEU A 63 10.66 -0.64 -5.82
N LEU A 64 10.22 -0.61 -7.07
CA LEU A 64 10.97 0.07 -8.13
C LEU A 64 10.81 1.59 -8.10
N THR A 65 9.59 2.09 -7.89
CA THR A 65 9.28 3.52 -7.94
C THR A 65 8.03 3.83 -7.12
N ALA A 66 7.99 5.02 -6.53
CA ALA A 66 6.78 5.58 -5.92
C ALA A 66 6.54 6.97 -6.52
N VAL A 67 5.32 7.19 -7.01
CA VAL A 67 4.89 8.48 -7.57
C VAL A 67 3.66 8.93 -6.81
N VAL A 68 3.61 10.22 -6.48
CA VAL A 68 2.44 10.81 -5.84
C VAL A 68 2.05 12.10 -6.54
N THR A 69 0.77 12.20 -6.87
CA THR A 69 0.14 13.41 -7.38
C THR A 69 -0.78 13.96 -6.31
N PHE A 70 -0.65 15.25 -6.01
CA PHE A 70 -1.52 15.95 -5.07
C PHE A 70 -2.31 17.02 -5.80
N GLU A 71 -3.57 17.12 -5.45
CA GLU A 71 -4.40 18.28 -5.77
C GLU A 71 -4.48 19.12 -4.49
N PRO A 72 -4.01 20.39 -4.52
CA PRO A 72 -4.20 21.28 -3.39
C PRO A 72 -5.71 21.46 -3.17
N THR A 73 -6.10 21.52 -1.89
CA THR A 73 -7.46 21.95 -1.55
C THR A 73 -7.46 23.47 -1.60
N ASP A 74 -8.25 24.04 -2.50
CA ASP A 74 -8.52 25.48 -2.49
C ASP A 74 -9.30 25.80 -1.20
N ASP A 75 -8.70 26.59 -0.31
CA ASP A 75 -9.38 27.20 0.85
C ASP A 75 -9.95 28.57 0.43
#